data_AF-A0A3D2FP33-F1
#
_entry.id   AF-A0A3D2FP33-F1
#
_cell.length_a   1.000
_cell.length_b   1.000
_cell.length_c   1.000
_cell.angle_alpha   90.00
_cell.angle_beta   90.00
_cell.angle_gamma   90.00
#
_symmetry.space_group_name_H-M   'P 1'
#
loop_
_entity.id
_entity.type
_entity.pdbx_description
1 polymer ?
#
loop_
_entity_poly.entity_id
_entity_poly.type
_entity_poly.pdbx_seq_one_letter_code
_entity_poly.pdbx_strand_id
1 'polypeptide(L)'
;MYLFDLWFIRVTLIDVIDLILVTWLFYRVYKYFHETRAGQMLLGLVILLIASVLFNSVGLSASSWVVNQFQTVWVVAFVILFQPEIR
;
A
#
# COMPACT_ATOMS: atom_id res chain seq x y z
N MET A 1 -22.41 20.87 -17.50
CA MET A 1 -22.88 19.96 -18.55
C MET A 1 -22.60 18.55 -18.07
N TYR A 2 -23.65 17.76 -17.80
CA TYR A 2 -23.52 16.39 -17.29
C TYR A 2 -23.22 15.44 -18.45
N LEU A 3 -22.32 14.47 -18.25
CA LEU A 3 -21.88 13.52 -19.28
C LEU A 3 -22.67 12.21 -19.25
N PHE A 4 -22.91 11.65 -18.07
CA PHE A 4 -23.63 10.38 -17.87
C PHE A 4 -24.36 10.38 -16.52
N ASP A 5 -25.58 9.85 -16.50
CA ASP A 5 -26.34 9.55 -15.27
C ASP A 5 -26.39 8.03 -15.09
N LEU A 6 -25.59 7.50 -14.16
CA LEU A 6 -25.60 6.09 -13.78
C LEU A 6 -26.45 5.91 -12.52
N TRP A 7 -27.77 5.85 -12.67
CA TRP A 7 -28.84 5.47 -11.69
C TRP A 7 -28.87 6.21 -10.32
N PHE A 8 -27.75 6.71 -9.82
CA PHE A 8 -27.54 7.51 -8.60
C PHE A 8 -26.34 8.49 -8.71
N ILE A 9 -25.45 8.32 -9.67
CA ILE A 9 -24.21 9.10 -9.79
C ILE A 9 -24.26 9.93 -11.07
N ARG A 10 -24.22 11.26 -10.91
CA ARG A 10 -24.12 12.20 -12.03
C ARG A 10 -22.65 12.50 -12.27
N VAL A 11 -22.13 12.10 -13.42
CA VAL A 11 -20.73 12.35 -13.79
C VAL A 11 -20.66 13.66 -14.57
N THR A 12 -19.92 14.62 -14.04
CA THR A 12 -19.62 15.90 -14.69
C THR A 12 -18.29 15.85 -15.42
N LEU A 13 -18.06 16.78 -16.35
CA LEU A 13 -16.76 16.94 -17.03
C LEU A 13 -15.62 17.18 -16.04
N ILE A 14 -15.91 17.83 -14.91
CA ILE A 14 -14.95 18.12 -13.86
C ILE A 14 -14.51 16.82 -13.17
N ASP A 15 -15.45 15.91 -12.91
CA ASP A 15 -15.15 14.61 -12.29
C ASP A 15 -14.22 13.76 -13.16
N VAL A 16 -14.38 13.84 -14.49
CA VAL A 16 -13.49 13.13 -15.43
C VAL A 16 -12.08 13.71 -15.39
N ILE A 17 -11.95 15.04 -15.40
CA ILE A 17 -10.64 15.70 -15.32
C ILE A 17 -9.97 15.39 -13.98
N ASP A 18 -10.73 15.45 -12.89
CA ASP A 18 -10.25 15.12 -11.55
C ASP A 18 -9.78 13.67 -11.46
N LEU A 19 -10.57 12.71 -11.95
CA LEU A 19 -10.19 11.30 -11.96
C LEU A 19 -8.90 11.05 -12.76
N ILE A 20 -8.72 11.72 -13.91
CA ILE A 20 -7.49 11.63 -14.71
C ILE A 20 -6.31 12.19 -13.91
N LEU A 21 -6.49 13.33 -13.25
CA LEU A 21 -5.45 13.99 -12.47
C LEU A 21 -5.03 13.14 -11.27
N VAL A 22 -6.00 12.63 -10.52
CA VAL A 22 -5.80 11.70 -9.39
C VAL A 22 -5.09 10.43 -9.88
N THR A 23 -5.55 9.82 -10.96
CA THR A 23 -4.93 8.61 -11.54
C THR A 23 -3.48 8.87 -11.96
N TRP A 24 -3.20 10.01 -12.60
CA TRP A 24 -1.85 10.41 -12.98
C TRP A 24 -0.94 10.62 -11.77
N LEU A 25 -1.46 11.22 -10.70
CA LEU A 25 -0.74 11.43 -9.45
C LEU A 25 -0.38 10.10 -8.78
N PHE A 26 -1.36 9.19 -8.63
CA PHE A 26 -1.10 7.85 -8.08
C PHE A 26 -0.10 7.05 -8.93
N TYR A 27 -0.23 7.10 -10.26
CA TYR A 27 0.73 6.47 -11.17
C TYR A 27 2.13 7.04 -11.01
N ARG A 28 2.25 8.37 -10.82
CA ARG A 28 3.53 9.04 -10.58
C ARG A 28 4.18 8.55 -9.29
N VAL A 29 3.42 8.52 -8.20
CA VAL A 29 3.86 8.02 -6.90
C VAL A 29 4.30 6.56 -7.01
N TYR A 30 3.47 5.70 -7.62
CA TYR A 30 3.82 4.30 -7.86
C TYR A 30 5.16 4.17 -8.58
N LYS A 31 5.37 4.92 -9.67
CA LYS A 31 6.62 4.89 -10.43
C LYS A 31 7.84 5.28 -9.58
N TYR A 32 7.71 6.25 -8.68
CA TYR A 32 8.79 6.63 -7.77
C TYR A 32 9.15 5.53 -6.77
N PHE A 33 8.16 4.79 -6.25
CA PHE A 33 8.41 3.73 -5.28
C PHE A 33 8.82 2.39 -5.91
N HIS A 34 8.30 2.06 -7.10
CA HIS A 34 8.39 0.73 -7.70
C HIS A 34 9.83 0.22 -7.91
N GLU A 35 10.77 1.12 -8.23
CA GLU A 35 12.16 0.76 -8.50
C GLU A 35 13.08 0.95 -7.29
N THR A 36 12.54 1.42 -6.16
CA THR A 36 13.32 1.67 -4.96
C THR A 36 13.31 0.46 -4.03
N ARG A 37 14.45 0.20 -3.38
CA ARG A 37 14.53 -0.78 -2.29
C ARG A 37 13.53 -0.42 -1.19
N ALA A 38 13.41 0.87 -0.89
CA ALA A 38 12.43 1.42 0.04
C ALA A 38 10.99 1.01 -0.28
N GLY A 39 10.57 1.11 -1.54
CA GLY A 39 9.22 0.74 -1.98
C GLY A 39 8.94 -0.75 -1.87
N GLN A 40 9.92 -1.60 -2.18
CA GLN A 40 9.81 -3.05 -1.99
C GLN A 40 9.62 -3.41 -0.51
N MET A 41 10.36 -2.75 0.39
CA MET A 41 10.20 -2.94 1.84
C MET A 41 8.83 -2.48 2.32
N LEU A 42 8.36 -1.31 1.87
CA LEU A 42 7.05 -0.78 2.25
C LEU A 42 5.92 -1.73 1.81
N LEU A 43 6.00 -2.27 0.59
CA LEU A 43 5.10 -3.32 0.11
C LEU A 43 5.13 -4.56 1.00
N GLY A 44 6.33 -5.04 1.37
CA GLY A 44 6.50 -6.17 2.30
C GLY A 44 5.84 -5.92 3.66
N LEU A 45 5.98 -4.72 4.21
CA LEU A 45 5.32 -4.30 5.45
C LEU A 45 3.80 -4.33 5.33
N VAL A 46 3.24 -3.77 4.25
CA VAL A 46 1.79 -3.75 4.01
C VAL A 46 1.25 -5.18 3.91
N ILE A 47 1.95 -6.07 3.19
CA ILE A 47 1.58 -7.48 3.10
C ILE A 47 1.59 -8.16 4.47
N LEU A 48 2.64 -7.93 5.29
CA LEU A 48 2.73 -8.47 6.65
C LEU A 48 1.61 -7.97 7.56
N LEU A 49 1.21 -6.69 7.46
CA LEU A 49 0.10 -6.14 8.23
C LEU A 49 -1.23 -6.77 7.84
N ILE A 50 -1.51 -6.87 6.52
CA ILE A 50 -2.73 -7.50 6.02
C ILE A 50 -2.78 -8.98 6.44
N ALA A 51 -1.67 -9.72 6.28
CA ALA A 51 -1.58 -11.10 6.70
C ALA A 51 -1.79 -11.27 8.20
N SER A 52 -1.23 -10.38 9.02
CA SER A 52 -1.43 -10.40 10.47
C SER A 52 -2.90 -10.21 10.83
N VAL A 53 -3.57 -9.21 10.24
CA VAL A 53 -5.01 -8.99 10.49
C VAL A 53 -5.82 -10.22 10.06
N LEU A 54 -5.55 -10.76 8.87
CA LEU A 54 -6.24 -11.95 8.36
C LEU A 54 -6.04 -13.18 9.26
N PHE A 55 -4.80 -13.50 9.64
CA PHE A 55 -4.53 -14.70 10.44
C PHE A 55 -5.04 -14.58 11.87
N ASN A 56 -4.92 -13.41 12.49
CA ASN A 56 -5.44 -13.17 13.83
C ASN A 56 -6.98 -13.21 13.84
N SER A 57 -7.64 -12.65 12.83
CA SER A 57 -9.12 -12.65 12.76
C SER A 57 -9.71 -14.02 12.44
N VAL A 58 -9.03 -14.85 11.64
CA VAL A 58 -9.44 -16.23 11.36
C VAL A 58 -9.10 -17.18 12.53
N GLY A 59 -8.22 -16.78 13.45
CA GLY A 59 -7.82 -17.61 14.59
C GLY A 59 -6.72 -18.63 14.26
N LEU A 60 -5.89 -18.35 13.23
CA LEU A 60 -4.76 -19.21 12.85
C LEU A 60 -3.58 -18.98 13.79
N SER A 61 -3.55 -19.66 14.93
CA SER A 61 -2.57 -19.43 16.00
C SER A 61 -1.12 -19.61 15.56
N ALA A 62 -0.80 -20.65 14.78
CA ALA A 62 0.56 -20.89 14.30
C ALA A 62 1.03 -19.83 13.30
N SER A 63 0.20 -19.51 12.29
CA SER A 63 0.52 -18.49 11.29
C SER A 63 0.60 -17.09 11.91
N SER A 64 -0.28 -16.77 12.84
CA SER A 64 -0.24 -15.51 13.59
C SER A 64 1.03 -15.40 14.42
N TRP A 65 1.45 -16.48 15.09
CA TRP A 65 2.71 -16.51 15.82
C TRP A 65 3.91 -16.23 14.91
N VAL A 66 3.98 -16.88 13.74
CA VAL A 66 5.05 -16.65 12.75
C VAL A 66 5.07 -15.19 12.31
N VAL A 67 3.92 -14.66 11.87
CA VAL A 67 3.83 -13.27 11.38
C VAL A 67 4.21 -12.27 12.47
N ASN A 68 3.80 -12.51 13.73
CA ASN A 68 4.16 -11.65 14.86
C ASN A 68 5.68 -11.67 15.15
N GLN A 69 6.35 -12.82 14.99
CA GLN A 69 7.82 -12.87 15.08
C GLN A 69 8.50 -12.11 13.95
N PHE A 70 8.01 -12.26 12.71
CA PHE A 70 8.51 -11.47 11.59
C PHE A 70 8.35 -9.97 11.81
N GLN A 71 7.20 -9.51 12.30
CA GLN A 71 6.97 -8.10 12.62
C GLN A 71 7.94 -7.55 13.67
N THR A 72 8.30 -8.37 14.67
CA THR A 72 9.24 -7.98 15.73
C THR A 72 10.65 -7.72 15.17
N VAL A 73 11.13 -8.59 14.28
CA VAL A 73 12.46 -8.46 13.66
C VAL A 73 12.45 -7.43 12.51
N TRP A 74 11.30 -7.18 11.91
CA TRP A 74 11.14 -6.30 10.75
C TRP A 74 11.60 -4.87 11.03
N VAL A 75 11.33 -4.30 12.21
CA VAL A 75 11.76 -2.94 12.56
C VAL A 75 13.29 -2.82 12.52
N VAL A 76 13.99 -3.82 13.05
CA VAL A 76 15.46 -3.85 13.03
C VAL A 76 15.98 -4.04 11.62
N ALA A 77 15.40 -4.97 10.84
CA ALA A 77 15.75 -5.19 9.45
C ALA A 77 15.54 -3.94 8.59
N PHE A 78 14.46 -3.19 8.83
CA PHE A 78 14.17 -1.92 8.19
C PHE A 78 15.27 -0.90 8.49
N VAL A 79 15.61 -0.66 9.76
CA VAL A 79 16.69 0.27 10.12
C VAL A 79 18.01 -0.11 9.45
N ILE A 80 18.38 -1.39 9.44
CA ILE A 80 19.64 -1.87 8.83
C ILE A 80 19.63 -1.70 7.30
N LEU A 81 18.50 -1.93 6.64
CA LEU A 81 18.47 -1.88 5.18
C LEU A 81 18.35 -0.45 4.64
N PHE A 82 17.77 0.47 5.41
CA PHE A 82 17.75 1.89 5.12
C PHE A 82 19.01 2.64 5.59
N GLN A 83 19.81 2.03 6.48
CA GLN A 83 21.08 2.61 6.95
C GLN A 83 22.05 3.05 5.83
N PRO A 84 22.23 2.29 4.73
CA PRO A 84 23.09 2.69 3.61
C PRO A 84 22.55 3.88 2.80
N GLU A 85 21.23 4.14 2.83
CA GLU A 85 20.59 5.23 2.08
C GLU A 85 20.53 6.55 2.88
N ILE A 86 20.69 6.50 4.21
CA ILE A 86 20.70 7.70 5.10
C ILE A 86 22.08 8.38 5.14
N ARG A 87 23.14 7.68 4.72
CA ARG A 87 24.52 8.20 4.64
C ARG A 87 24.74 8.95 3.34
#